data_AF-A0A536ASX2-F1
#
_entry.id   AF-A0A536ASX2-F1
#
_cell.length_a   1.000
_cell.length_b   1.000
_cell.length_c   1.000
_cell.angle_alpha   90.00
_cell.angle_beta   90.00
_cell.angle_gamma   90.00
#
_symmetry.space_group_name_H-M   'P 1'
#
loop_
_entity.id
_entity.type
_entity.pdbx_description
1 polymer ?
#
loop_
_entity_poly.entity_id
_entity_poly.type
_entity_poly.pdbx_seq_one_letter_code
_entity_poly.pdbx_strand_id
1 'polypeptide(L)'
;MQRLLRRSVLVLVIFLISATGQSDLAPQDTPPADATVVPLLDLAAMPESAIPVARAAVTSRSGTAMRFPFDPQPEYITSPTNYWAGRDGASIEYIVIHYTDISYARTLHAFDTLASNVSAHYVIRGDGHIAQIVAEGDTAWHSGNAWYNRHSIGIEFELDHVTNPAFTTEQYYAGAALACAISGRQGIPLDREHVIGHNEVPGTTHTDPGPTWDWPHFMWLVSLCAPPTDATVHASFVSESPYPEISTDDKALVSVVLRNTGSTAWRKGTDQEARLGIPDNSRALAFLADGWPAPERPAVQEEDIVPPGGTATFSFRVKGTLPGTFVVPLRGVVDGGAWMDDLGMFTVVTVR
;
A
#
# COMPACT_ATOMS: atom_id res chain seq x y z
N MET A 1 -39.73 -34.13 -61.71
CA MET A 1 -40.62 -35.01 -60.91
C MET A 1 -40.75 -34.43 -59.51
N GLN A 2 -42.00 -34.41 -59.04
CA GLN A 2 -42.60 -34.01 -57.75
C GLN A 2 -41.65 -33.70 -56.56
N ARG A 3 -41.74 -32.55 -55.88
CA ARG A 3 -42.83 -31.92 -55.08
C ARG A 3 -43.14 -32.61 -53.74
N LEU A 4 -43.03 -31.77 -52.68
CA LEU A 4 -43.95 -31.62 -51.53
C LEU A 4 -43.74 -32.58 -50.33
N LEU A 5 -43.97 -32.22 -49.05
CA LEU A 5 -44.75 -31.12 -48.45
C LEU A 5 -44.40 -30.98 -46.94
N ARG A 6 -44.49 -29.74 -46.47
CA ARG A 6 -44.71 -29.33 -45.07
C ARG A 6 -45.96 -29.99 -44.47
N ARG A 7 -46.06 -30.03 -43.13
CA ARG A 7 -47.26 -29.56 -42.41
C ARG A 7 -47.01 -29.34 -40.91
N SER A 8 -47.21 -28.09 -40.50
CA SER A 8 -47.52 -27.65 -39.14
C SER A 8 -49.05 -27.63 -38.96
N VAL A 9 -49.55 -27.97 -37.76
CA VAL A 9 -50.88 -27.64 -37.17
C VAL A 9 -50.65 -27.77 -35.63
N LEU A 10 -50.70 -26.77 -34.73
CA LEU A 10 -51.63 -25.69 -34.31
C LEU A 10 -52.77 -26.13 -33.35
N VAL A 11 -52.97 -25.33 -32.27
CA VAL A 11 -54.18 -25.14 -31.39
C VAL A 11 -54.16 -25.96 -30.06
N LEU A 12 -54.36 -25.49 -28.80
CA LEU A 12 -54.67 -24.21 -28.10
C LEU A 12 -54.51 -24.37 -26.55
N VAL A 13 -53.94 -23.36 -25.85
CA VAL A 13 -54.34 -22.69 -24.56
C VAL A 13 -54.43 -23.56 -23.26
N ILE A 14 -53.82 -23.24 -22.10
CA ILE A 14 -54.07 -22.12 -21.14
C ILE A 14 -52.86 -21.86 -20.21
N PHE A 15 -52.71 -20.60 -19.79
CA PHE A 15 -51.75 -20.03 -18.84
C PHE A 15 -51.64 -20.74 -17.48
N LEU A 16 -50.40 -20.82 -16.95
CA LEU A 16 -50.17 -20.55 -15.52
C LEU A 16 -48.80 -19.90 -15.32
N ILE A 17 -48.85 -18.81 -14.55
CA ILE A 17 -47.80 -17.87 -14.18
C ILE A 17 -46.77 -18.58 -13.29
N SER A 18 -45.49 -18.41 -13.59
CA SER A 18 -44.45 -18.19 -12.56
C SER A 18 -43.17 -17.67 -13.21
N ALA A 19 -42.71 -16.54 -12.68
CA ALA A 19 -41.65 -15.72 -13.21
C ALA A 19 -40.27 -16.41 -13.07
N THR A 20 -39.53 -16.34 -14.18
CA THR A 20 -38.08 -16.11 -14.32
C THR A 20 -37.17 -16.55 -13.18
N GLY A 21 -36.30 -17.51 -13.52
CA GLY A 21 -35.09 -17.76 -12.76
C GLY A 21 -34.00 -16.72 -12.97
N GLN A 22 -32.97 -16.93 -12.15
CA GLN A 22 -31.53 -16.81 -12.43
C GLN A 22 -30.82 -15.60 -11.82
N SER A 23 -30.12 -15.86 -10.70
CA SER A 23 -28.67 -15.64 -10.58
C SER A 23 -28.18 -16.30 -9.29
N ASP A 24 -27.13 -17.08 -9.41
CA ASP A 24 -26.46 -17.80 -8.33
C ASP A 24 -25.89 -16.79 -7.31
N LEU A 25 -26.38 -16.88 -6.07
CA LEU A 25 -25.84 -16.16 -4.92
C LEU A 25 -24.85 -17.09 -4.19
N ALA A 26 -23.69 -16.53 -3.83
CA ALA A 26 -22.77 -17.09 -2.85
C ALA A 26 -23.53 -17.50 -1.57
N PRO A 27 -23.09 -18.54 -0.84
CA PRO A 27 -23.78 -18.99 0.35
C PRO A 27 -23.84 -17.84 1.36
N GLN A 28 -25.05 -17.39 1.66
CA GLN A 28 -25.31 -16.53 2.81
C GLN A 28 -25.12 -17.37 4.06
N ASP A 29 -23.91 -17.33 4.62
CA ASP A 29 -23.73 -17.66 6.03
C ASP A 29 -24.49 -16.60 6.83
N THR A 30 -25.58 -17.05 7.44
CA THR A 30 -26.33 -16.27 8.42
C THR A 30 -25.38 -15.84 9.54
N PRO A 31 -25.25 -14.53 9.83
CA PRO A 31 -24.44 -14.09 10.96
C PRO A 31 -25.06 -14.64 12.25
N PRO A 32 -24.25 -15.03 13.25
CA PRO A 32 -24.78 -15.35 14.56
C PRO A 32 -25.48 -14.11 15.11
N ALA A 33 -26.70 -14.31 15.60
CA ALA A 33 -27.51 -13.29 16.25
C ALA A 33 -26.86 -12.90 17.59
N ASP A 34 -25.91 -11.99 17.55
CA ASP A 34 -25.62 -11.07 18.65
C ASP A 34 -24.83 -9.86 18.14
N ALA A 35 -25.48 -9.06 17.28
CA ALA A 35 -25.04 -7.69 17.03
C ALA A 35 -25.46 -6.84 18.24
N THR A 36 -24.74 -6.98 19.36
CA THR A 36 -24.86 -6.01 20.45
C THR A 36 -24.40 -4.67 19.90
N VAL A 37 -25.35 -3.75 19.77
CA VAL A 37 -25.09 -2.32 19.56
C VAL A 37 -24.03 -1.89 20.57
N VAL A 38 -22.83 -1.59 20.09
CA VAL A 38 -21.79 -0.97 20.92
C VAL A 38 -22.33 0.41 21.31
N PRO A 39 -22.54 0.70 22.60
CA PRO A 39 -23.00 2.02 22.99
C PRO A 39 -21.88 3.01 22.71
N LEU A 40 -22.22 4.09 22.01
CA LEU A 40 -21.40 5.28 21.85
C LEU A 40 -20.91 5.70 23.24
N LEU A 41 -19.59 5.82 23.42
CA LEU A 41 -19.00 6.41 24.63
C LEU A 41 -19.63 7.78 24.85
N ASP A 42 -20.33 7.95 25.96
CA ASP A 42 -20.82 9.26 26.40
C ASP A 42 -19.61 10.10 26.82
N LEU A 43 -19.12 10.94 25.89
CA LEU A 43 -17.95 11.81 26.09
C LEU A 43 -18.10 12.74 27.32
N ALA A 44 -19.31 12.94 27.83
CA ALA A 44 -19.61 13.82 28.96
C ALA A 44 -19.31 13.23 30.35
N ALA A 45 -19.00 11.92 30.47
CA ALA A 45 -18.83 11.25 31.76
C ALA A 45 -17.40 11.27 32.34
N MET A 46 -16.41 11.87 31.67
CA MET A 46 -14.99 11.80 32.04
C MET A 46 -14.40 13.21 32.24
N PRO A 47 -14.56 13.85 33.43
CA PRO A 47 -13.93 15.12 33.70
C PRO A 47 -12.40 14.96 33.80
N GLU A 48 -11.66 15.84 33.11
CA GLU A 48 -10.19 15.90 33.04
C GLU A 48 -9.50 15.92 34.43
N SER A 49 -10.22 16.30 35.49
CA SER A 49 -9.71 16.48 36.85
C SER A 49 -9.53 15.21 37.68
N ALA A 50 -9.95 14.04 37.20
CA ALA A 50 -9.98 12.80 38.01
C ALA A 50 -8.87 11.79 37.69
N ILE A 51 -8.08 11.99 36.64
CA ILE A 51 -6.95 11.11 36.31
C ILE A 51 -5.70 11.73 36.95
N PRO A 52 -4.96 11.02 37.83
CA PRO A 52 -3.64 11.45 38.24
C PRO A 52 -2.74 11.32 37.02
N VAL A 53 -2.70 12.38 36.21
CA VAL A 53 -1.81 12.52 35.07
C VAL A 53 -0.41 12.62 35.68
N ALA A 54 0.25 11.47 35.88
CA ALA A 54 1.66 11.44 35.58
C ALA A 54 1.73 11.86 34.11
N ARG A 55 1.90 13.17 33.87
CA ARG A 55 2.41 13.63 32.60
C ARG A 55 3.62 12.74 32.42
N ALA A 56 3.59 11.82 31.46
CA ALA A 56 4.81 11.57 30.73
C ALA A 56 5.30 12.98 30.44
N ALA A 57 6.36 13.40 31.13
CA ALA A 57 6.82 14.77 31.10
C ALA A 57 6.84 15.16 29.61
N VAL A 58 6.38 16.35 29.28
CA VAL A 58 6.54 16.87 27.92
C VAL A 58 8.04 16.79 27.67
N THR A 59 8.51 15.70 27.06
CA THR A 59 9.86 15.59 26.59
C THR A 59 9.94 16.75 25.62
N SER A 60 10.79 17.72 25.96
CA SER A 60 11.02 18.89 25.12
C SER A 60 11.13 18.38 23.69
N ARG A 61 10.25 18.89 22.80
CA ARG A 61 10.27 18.55 21.37
C ARG A 61 11.72 18.49 20.95
N SER A 62 12.21 17.33 20.53
CA SER A 62 13.53 17.27 19.94
C SER A 62 13.46 18.21 18.74
N GLY A 63 14.21 19.30 18.77
CA GLY A 63 14.30 20.26 17.66
C GLY A 63 14.96 19.67 16.41
N THR A 64 15.17 18.36 16.38
CA THR A 64 15.67 17.61 15.24
C THR A 64 14.47 17.25 14.38
N ALA A 65 14.38 17.85 13.19
CA ALA A 65 13.39 17.44 12.19
C ALA A 65 13.48 15.92 11.99
N MET A 66 12.35 15.21 12.13
CA MET A 66 12.28 13.79 11.78
C MET A 66 12.71 13.64 10.33
N ARG A 67 13.81 12.91 10.09
CA ARG A 67 14.30 12.64 8.75
C ARG A 67 13.61 11.38 8.24
N PHE A 68 12.79 11.53 7.22
CA PHE A 68 12.08 10.42 6.60
C PHE A 68 12.94 9.77 5.50
N PRO A 69 12.96 8.42 5.39
CA PRO A 69 12.36 7.44 6.30
C PRO A 69 13.18 7.23 7.58
N PHE A 70 12.51 6.93 8.70
CA PHE A 70 13.13 6.55 9.97
C PHE A 70 12.52 5.24 10.50
N ASP A 71 13.26 4.55 11.36
CA ASP A 71 12.78 3.33 12.02
C ASP A 71 11.86 3.71 13.20
N PRO A 72 10.54 3.43 13.13
CA PRO A 72 9.63 3.77 14.22
C PRO A 72 10.04 3.04 15.50
N GLN A 73 10.03 3.75 16.63
CA GLN A 73 10.32 3.18 17.95
C GLN A 73 9.07 3.25 18.84
N PRO A 74 8.10 2.31 18.70
CA PRO A 74 6.92 2.32 19.54
C PRO A 74 7.27 2.12 21.02
N GLU A 75 6.74 2.96 21.90
CA GLU A 75 6.72 2.69 23.33
C GLU A 75 5.66 1.63 23.62
N TYR A 76 6.04 0.56 24.30
CA TYR A 76 5.09 -0.49 24.66
C TYR A 76 4.30 -0.10 25.91
N ILE A 77 3.03 0.27 25.72
CA ILE A 77 2.09 0.66 26.77
C ILE A 77 0.91 -0.32 26.74
N THR A 78 1.14 -1.53 27.25
CA THR A 78 0.17 -2.63 27.13
C THR A 78 -1.13 -2.36 27.84
N SER A 79 -2.25 -2.70 27.19
CA SER A 79 -3.52 -2.92 27.87
C SER A 79 -3.70 -4.41 28.21
N PRO A 80 -4.13 -4.78 29.43
CA PRO A 80 -4.47 -6.16 29.77
C PRO A 80 -5.88 -6.57 29.29
N THR A 81 -6.63 -5.66 28.64
CA THR A 81 -8.04 -5.85 28.28
C THR A 81 -8.34 -5.44 26.84
N ASN A 82 -9.55 -5.72 26.36
CA ASN A 82 -10.09 -5.26 25.08
C ASN A 82 -9.36 -5.79 23.84
N TYR A 83 -8.84 -7.02 23.89
CA TYR A 83 -8.31 -7.73 22.73
C TYR A 83 -8.62 -9.23 22.85
N TRP A 84 -8.51 -9.96 21.74
CA TRP A 84 -8.44 -11.42 21.76
C TRP A 84 -6.99 -11.86 21.60
N ALA A 85 -6.54 -12.80 22.44
CA ALA A 85 -5.23 -13.41 22.28
C ALA A 85 -5.17 -14.20 20.96
N GLY A 86 -4.13 -13.94 20.17
CA GLY A 86 -3.98 -14.50 18.83
C GLY A 86 -4.96 -13.92 17.80
N ARG A 87 -4.93 -14.52 16.61
CA ARG A 87 -5.77 -14.17 15.45
C ARG A 87 -6.56 -15.34 14.88
N ASP A 88 -6.62 -16.46 15.60
CA ASP A 88 -7.31 -17.68 15.17
C ASP A 88 -6.86 -18.19 13.78
N GLY A 89 -5.55 -18.07 13.51
CA GLY A 89 -4.94 -18.48 12.24
C GLY A 89 -5.09 -17.49 11.08
N ALA A 90 -5.77 -16.35 11.28
CA ALA A 90 -5.89 -15.32 10.25
C ALA A 90 -4.54 -14.63 9.92
N SER A 91 -4.34 -14.33 8.65
CA SER A 91 -3.28 -13.45 8.15
C SER A 91 -3.62 -11.98 8.40
N ILE A 92 -2.57 -11.16 8.60
CA ILE A 92 -2.72 -9.71 8.67
C ILE A 92 -2.58 -9.16 7.25
N GLU A 93 -3.67 -8.61 6.72
CA GLU A 93 -3.82 -8.22 5.32
C GLU A 93 -4.06 -6.72 5.16
N TYR A 94 -4.53 -6.05 6.22
CA TYR A 94 -4.91 -4.64 6.16
C TYR A 94 -4.23 -3.80 7.25
N ILE A 95 -4.08 -2.51 6.95
CA ILE A 95 -3.85 -1.47 7.95
C ILE A 95 -5.10 -0.59 7.95
N VAL A 96 -5.71 -0.40 9.12
CA VAL A 96 -6.88 0.48 9.26
C VAL A 96 -6.47 1.75 9.99
N ILE A 97 -6.67 2.89 9.34
CA ILE A 97 -6.36 4.22 9.87
C ILE A 97 -7.61 4.80 10.54
N HIS A 98 -7.42 5.29 11.77
CA HIS A 98 -8.47 5.87 12.62
C HIS A 98 -8.04 7.25 13.14
N TYR A 99 -8.98 7.97 13.73
CA TYR A 99 -8.66 9.05 14.68
C TYR A 99 -9.45 8.88 15.98
N THR A 100 -8.92 9.45 17.05
CA THR A 100 -9.42 9.19 18.41
C THR A 100 -10.62 10.04 18.86
N ASP A 101 -10.77 11.26 18.32
CA ASP A 101 -11.73 12.31 18.74
C ASP A 101 -11.60 12.78 20.21
N ILE A 102 -10.55 12.30 20.88
CA ILE A 102 -10.20 12.60 22.26
C ILE A 102 -8.67 12.67 22.38
N SER A 103 -8.19 13.39 23.40
CA SER A 103 -6.76 13.48 23.67
C SER A 103 -6.10 12.11 23.90
N TYR A 104 -4.81 12.04 23.61
CA TYR A 104 -3.98 10.84 23.75
C TYR A 104 -4.12 10.18 25.12
N ALA A 105 -4.11 10.98 26.20
CA ALA A 105 -4.26 10.46 27.56
C ALA A 105 -5.64 9.81 27.78
N ARG A 106 -6.71 10.35 27.19
CA ARG A 106 -8.05 9.78 27.26
C ARG A 106 -8.16 8.51 26.40
N THR A 107 -7.49 8.47 25.25
CA THR A 107 -7.39 7.26 24.42
C THR A 107 -6.75 6.11 25.19
N LEU A 108 -5.58 6.35 25.80
CA LEU A 108 -4.90 5.33 26.61
C LEU A 108 -5.79 4.84 27.77
N HIS A 109 -6.46 5.77 28.47
CA HIS A 109 -7.38 5.41 29.53
C HIS A 109 -8.57 4.58 29.05
N ALA A 110 -9.16 4.92 27.89
CA ALA A 110 -10.26 4.18 27.30
C ALA A 110 -9.83 2.75 26.94
N PHE A 111 -8.64 2.56 26.38
CA PHE A 111 -8.13 1.25 25.98
C PHE A 111 -7.76 0.34 27.17
N ASP A 112 -7.45 0.92 28.33
CA ASP A 112 -7.22 0.19 29.58
C ASP A 112 -8.51 -0.04 30.39
N THR A 113 -9.64 0.53 29.94
CA THR A 113 -10.93 0.38 30.61
C THR A 113 -11.74 -0.75 29.98
N LEU A 114 -11.89 -1.88 30.68
CA LEU A 114 -12.63 -3.06 30.18
C LEU A 114 -14.05 -2.73 29.69
N ALA A 115 -14.74 -1.79 30.36
CA ALA A 115 -16.09 -1.39 29.97
C ALA A 115 -16.19 -0.65 28.63
N SER A 116 -15.08 -0.16 28.07
CA SER A 116 -15.07 0.57 26.80
C SER A 116 -15.25 -0.35 25.59
N ASN A 117 -14.86 -1.63 25.71
CA ASN A 117 -14.87 -2.62 24.62
C ASN A 117 -14.16 -2.15 23.33
N VAL A 118 -13.14 -1.31 23.45
CA VAL A 118 -12.35 -0.81 22.32
C VAL A 118 -10.85 -0.83 22.62
N SER A 119 -10.06 -1.05 21.57
CA SER A 119 -8.60 -0.92 21.57
C SER A 119 -8.09 -0.77 20.14
N ALA A 120 -6.84 -0.35 19.97
CA ALA A 120 -6.11 -0.43 18.71
C ALA A 120 -4.71 -1.01 18.96
N HIS A 121 -3.98 -1.35 17.90
CA HIS A 121 -2.61 -1.84 18.06
C HIS A 121 -1.67 -0.69 18.38
N TYR A 122 -1.87 0.46 17.73
CA TYR A 122 -1.02 1.63 17.88
C TYR A 122 -1.83 2.91 18.06
N VAL A 123 -1.26 3.86 18.81
CA VAL A 123 -1.75 5.24 18.94
C VAL A 123 -0.61 6.20 18.66
N ILE A 124 -0.83 7.19 17.79
CA ILE A 124 0.13 8.21 17.40
C ILE A 124 -0.33 9.57 17.93
N ARG A 125 0.43 10.12 18.88
CA ARG A 125 0.18 11.44 19.47
C ARG A 125 0.53 12.56 18.49
N GLY A 126 0.00 13.77 18.72
CA GLY A 126 0.24 14.95 17.88
C GLY A 126 1.71 15.34 17.70
N ASP A 127 2.63 14.87 18.53
CA ASP A 127 4.08 15.08 18.37
C ASP A 127 4.81 13.94 17.65
N GLY A 128 4.07 12.96 17.10
CA GLY A 128 4.62 11.80 16.41
C GLY A 128 5.05 10.66 17.34
N HIS A 129 4.83 10.78 18.65
CA HIS A 129 5.07 9.67 19.57
C HIS A 129 4.15 8.49 19.26
N ILE A 130 4.72 7.29 19.09
CA ILE A 130 4.00 6.05 18.82
C ILE A 130 3.94 5.23 20.10
N ALA A 131 2.73 4.89 20.56
CA ALA A 131 2.54 3.85 21.57
C ALA A 131 1.94 2.60 20.93
N GLN A 132 2.45 1.44 21.31
CA GLN A 132 1.87 0.15 20.99
C GLN A 132 1.10 -0.38 22.19
N ILE A 133 -0.19 -0.67 22.00
CA ILE A 133 -1.14 -1.03 23.06
C ILE A 133 -1.46 -2.52 23.05
N VAL A 134 -1.69 -3.07 21.85
CA VAL A 134 -1.93 -4.49 21.61
C VAL A 134 -0.83 -5.01 20.69
N ALA A 135 -0.27 -6.18 21.02
CA ALA A 135 0.75 -6.81 20.17
C ALA A 135 0.16 -7.15 18.80
N GLU A 136 0.94 -7.06 17.72
CA GLU A 136 0.46 -7.41 16.37
C GLU A 136 0.02 -8.87 16.26
N GLY A 137 0.54 -9.78 17.10
CA GLY A 137 0.12 -11.17 17.14
C GLY A 137 -1.27 -11.40 17.73
N ASP A 138 -1.82 -10.41 18.43
CA ASP A 138 -3.14 -10.44 19.06
C ASP A 138 -4.14 -9.60 18.24
N THR A 139 -5.44 -9.75 18.53
CA THR A 139 -6.52 -9.04 17.82
C THR A 139 -7.07 -7.88 18.64
N ALA A 140 -6.70 -6.65 18.29
CA ALA A 140 -7.32 -5.44 18.86
C ALA A 140 -8.77 -5.24 18.37
N TRP A 141 -9.59 -4.55 19.16
CA TRP A 141 -11.02 -4.30 18.87
C TRP A 141 -11.23 -2.87 18.35
N HIS A 142 -10.82 -2.61 17.12
CA HIS A 142 -10.77 -1.24 16.57
C HIS A 142 -11.78 -0.92 15.46
N SER A 143 -12.26 -1.93 14.71
CA SER A 143 -13.03 -1.68 13.48
C SER A 143 -14.54 -1.92 13.59
N GLY A 144 -15.03 -2.34 14.75
CA GLY A 144 -16.42 -2.81 14.91
C GLY A 144 -16.78 -4.07 14.11
N ASN A 145 -15.84 -4.63 13.35
CA ASN A 145 -16.00 -5.80 12.51
C ASN A 145 -15.00 -6.90 12.91
N ALA A 146 -15.49 -8.01 13.44
CA ALA A 146 -14.64 -9.07 13.99
C ALA A 146 -13.69 -9.69 12.94
N TRP A 147 -14.11 -9.78 11.67
CA TRP A 147 -13.25 -10.28 10.60
C TRP A 147 -12.11 -9.30 10.34
N TYR A 148 -12.40 -8.01 10.16
CA TYR A 148 -11.37 -6.99 9.93
C TYR A 148 -10.43 -6.83 11.12
N ASN A 149 -10.93 -6.89 12.36
CA ASN A 149 -10.07 -6.89 13.55
C ASN A 149 -9.01 -8.00 13.47
N ARG A 150 -9.39 -9.23 13.10
CA ARG A 150 -8.45 -10.36 12.98
C ARG A 150 -7.48 -10.22 11.81
N HIS A 151 -7.90 -9.58 10.71
CA HIS A 151 -7.10 -9.46 9.49
C HIS A 151 -6.37 -8.12 9.36
N SER A 152 -6.32 -7.30 10.41
CA SER A 152 -5.72 -5.97 10.28
C SER A 152 -4.97 -5.47 11.51
N ILE A 153 -4.19 -4.42 11.26
CA ILE A 153 -3.59 -3.55 12.27
C ILE A 153 -4.31 -2.21 12.29
N GLY A 154 -5.08 -1.94 13.34
CA GLY A 154 -5.59 -0.60 13.64
C GLY A 154 -4.51 0.37 14.17
N ILE A 155 -4.40 1.55 13.54
CA ILE A 155 -3.56 2.67 13.95
C ILE A 155 -4.45 3.89 14.22
N GLU A 156 -4.42 4.37 15.46
CA GLU A 156 -5.14 5.57 15.90
C GLU A 156 -4.26 6.80 15.82
N PHE A 157 -4.77 7.87 15.22
CA PHE A 157 -4.12 9.17 15.23
C PHE A 157 -4.85 10.08 16.21
N GLU A 158 -4.12 10.62 17.21
CA GLU A 158 -4.70 11.57 18.15
C GLU A 158 -5.31 12.74 17.38
N LEU A 159 -6.60 12.97 17.57
CA LEU A 159 -7.27 14.18 17.11
C LEU A 159 -8.19 14.62 18.24
N ASP A 160 -7.97 15.83 18.75
CA ASP A 160 -8.71 16.38 19.88
C ASP A 160 -8.93 17.87 19.67
N HIS A 161 -10.17 18.34 19.79
CA HIS A 161 -10.53 19.72 19.48
C HIS A 161 -9.88 20.78 20.38
N VAL A 162 -9.25 20.39 21.49
CA VAL A 162 -8.62 21.29 22.46
C VAL A 162 -7.10 21.29 22.30
N THR A 163 -6.48 20.12 22.36
CA THR A 163 -5.01 20.00 22.42
C THR A 163 -4.35 19.58 21.12
N ASN A 164 -5.08 18.95 20.18
CA ASN A 164 -4.57 18.54 18.88
C ASN A 164 -5.65 18.62 17.78
N PRO A 165 -6.10 19.83 17.38
CA PRO A 165 -7.31 20.01 16.57
C PRO A 165 -7.14 19.69 15.08
N ALA A 166 -5.94 19.30 14.64
CA ALA A 166 -5.63 18.91 13.26
C ALA A 166 -4.50 17.87 13.25
N PHE A 167 -4.48 17.01 12.24
CA PHE A 167 -3.37 16.09 12.03
C PHE A 167 -2.07 16.86 11.78
N THR A 168 -1.02 16.50 12.51
CA THR A 168 0.28 17.17 12.42
C THR A 168 1.19 16.52 11.40
N THR A 169 2.20 17.24 10.93
CA THR A 169 3.25 16.66 10.09
C THR A 169 3.95 15.50 10.79
N GLU A 170 4.17 15.62 12.09
CA GLU A 170 4.79 14.59 12.91
C GLU A 170 3.97 13.31 12.94
N GLN A 171 2.64 13.43 13.04
CA GLN A 171 1.73 12.31 12.93
C GLN A 171 1.83 11.61 11.57
N TYR A 172 1.77 12.35 10.46
CA TYR A 172 1.90 11.76 9.12
C TYR A 172 3.23 11.03 8.95
N TYR A 173 4.34 11.61 9.42
CA TYR A 173 5.66 10.99 9.31
C TYR A 173 5.78 9.72 10.14
N ALA A 174 5.31 9.75 11.40
CA ALA A 174 5.29 8.58 12.27
C ALA A 174 4.38 7.48 11.74
N GLY A 175 3.19 7.84 11.26
CA GLY A 175 2.22 6.92 10.68
C GLY A 175 2.74 6.23 9.42
N ALA A 176 3.37 6.99 8.52
CA ALA A 176 3.91 6.42 7.30
C ALA A 176 5.09 5.47 7.57
N ALA A 177 6.01 5.86 8.46
CA ALA A 177 7.12 5.01 8.89
C ALA A 177 6.61 3.72 9.57
N LEU A 178 5.59 3.84 10.43
CA LEU A 178 4.95 2.70 11.08
C LEU A 178 4.28 1.76 10.07
N ALA A 179 3.54 2.31 9.10
CA ALA A 179 2.90 1.52 8.05
C ALA A 179 3.94 0.75 7.20
N CYS A 180 5.05 1.39 6.82
CA CYS A 180 6.15 0.72 6.12
C CYS A 180 6.78 -0.41 6.96
N ALA A 181 6.99 -0.18 8.26
CA ALA A 181 7.54 -1.20 9.15
C ALA A 181 6.58 -2.39 9.33
N ILE A 182 5.27 -2.13 9.45
CA ILE A 182 4.23 -3.18 9.49
C ILE A 182 4.23 -3.96 8.19
N SER A 183 4.23 -3.28 7.03
CA SER A 183 4.30 -3.91 5.71
C SER A 183 5.54 -4.79 5.56
N GLY A 184 6.72 -4.32 5.99
CA GLY A 184 7.95 -5.12 5.96
C GLY A 184 7.89 -6.40 6.80
N ARG A 185 7.12 -6.41 7.91
CA ARG A 185 6.93 -7.60 8.76
C ARG A 185 5.85 -8.54 8.24
N GLN A 186 4.74 -7.98 7.75
CA GLN A 186 3.52 -8.72 7.45
C GLN A 186 3.32 -8.99 5.95
N GLY A 187 4.09 -8.34 5.07
CA GLY A 187 3.95 -8.45 3.62
C GLY A 187 2.74 -7.70 3.06
N ILE A 188 2.12 -6.80 3.84
CA ILE A 188 0.92 -6.05 3.43
C ILE A 188 1.29 -5.06 2.32
N PRO A 189 0.64 -5.10 1.13
CA PRO A 189 0.82 -4.07 0.12
C PRO A 189 0.43 -2.68 0.65
N LEU A 190 1.22 -1.67 0.33
CA LEU A 190 0.98 -0.30 0.78
C LEU A 190 0.22 0.52 -0.26
N ASP A 191 -0.95 0.01 -0.65
CA ASP A 191 -1.91 0.67 -1.55
C ASP A 191 -3.23 0.96 -0.82
N ARG A 192 -4.20 1.56 -1.52
CA ARG A 192 -5.50 1.93 -0.93
C ARG A 192 -6.51 0.77 -0.88
N GLU A 193 -6.17 -0.39 -1.42
CA GLU A 193 -6.99 -1.59 -1.25
C GLU A 193 -6.70 -2.27 0.11
N HIS A 194 -5.47 -2.09 0.63
CA HIS A 194 -5.01 -2.73 1.86
C HIS A 194 -4.80 -1.74 3.03
N VAL A 195 -4.42 -0.50 2.75
CA VAL A 195 -4.35 0.57 3.75
C VAL A 195 -5.63 1.38 3.65
N ILE A 196 -6.56 1.15 4.56
CA ILE A 196 -7.94 1.66 4.50
C ILE A 196 -8.27 2.56 5.69
N GLY A 197 -9.29 3.40 5.54
CA GLY A 197 -9.90 4.12 6.64
C GLY A 197 -10.91 3.24 7.38
N HIS A 198 -11.21 3.57 8.63
CA HIS A 198 -12.29 2.89 9.35
C HIS A 198 -13.63 3.01 8.63
N ASN A 199 -13.91 4.17 8.01
CA ASN A 199 -15.08 4.43 7.18
C ASN A 199 -15.17 3.55 5.90
N GLU A 200 -14.09 2.86 5.53
CA GLU A 200 -14.04 1.94 4.39
C GLU A 200 -14.23 0.48 4.82
N VAL A 201 -14.24 0.19 6.13
CA VAL A 201 -14.53 -1.15 6.65
C VAL A 201 -16.00 -1.49 6.39
N PRO A 202 -16.31 -2.62 5.74
CA PRO A 202 -17.68 -3.07 5.48
C PRO A 202 -18.52 -3.16 6.76
N GLY A 203 -19.70 -2.51 6.71
CA GLY A 203 -20.67 -2.51 7.80
C GLY A 203 -20.37 -1.51 8.93
N THR A 204 -19.32 -0.71 8.80
CA THR A 204 -19.01 0.35 9.77
C THR A 204 -20.09 1.44 9.80
N THR A 205 -20.27 2.06 10.96
CA THR A 205 -21.07 3.30 11.12
C THR A 205 -20.18 4.53 11.34
N HIS A 206 -18.86 4.31 11.37
CA HIS A 206 -17.85 5.32 11.64
C HIS A 206 -17.50 6.15 10.40
N THR A 207 -16.96 7.34 10.64
CA THR A 207 -16.59 8.28 9.56
C THR A 207 -15.09 8.62 9.55
N ASP A 208 -14.34 8.17 10.56
CA ASP A 208 -12.89 8.32 10.62
C ASP A 208 -12.17 7.50 9.53
N PRO A 209 -11.02 7.97 9.01
CA PRO A 209 -10.23 9.12 9.46
C PRO A 209 -10.76 10.48 8.99
N GLY A 210 -11.94 10.51 8.36
CA GLY A 210 -12.69 11.73 8.10
C GLY A 210 -12.16 12.56 6.93
N PRO A 211 -12.88 13.64 6.58
CA PRO A 211 -12.55 14.46 5.40
C PRO A 211 -11.27 15.29 5.55
N THR A 212 -10.74 15.43 6.77
CA THR A 212 -9.51 16.17 7.05
C THR A 212 -8.26 15.30 6.94
N TRP A 213 -8.40 13.99 6.76
CA TRP A 213 -7.27 13.10 6.51
C TRP A 213 -6.82 13.18 5.05
N ASP A 214 -5.60 13.66 4.84
CA ASP A 214 -4.96 13.75 3.54
C ASP A 214 -4.37 12.39 3.10
N TRP A 215 -5.23 11.57 2.49
CA TRP A 215 -4.83 10.30 1.88
C TRP A 215 -3.70 10.45 0.84
N PRO A 216 -3.77 11.37 -0.14
CA PRO A 216 -2.67 11.59 -1.07
C PRO A 216 -1.32 11.86 -0.39
N HIS A 217 -1.30 12.70 0.64
CA HIS A 217 -0.08 12.98 1.39
C HIS A 217 0.44 11.76 2.14
N PHE A 218 -0.42 11.04 2.84
CA PHE A 218 -0.06 9.83 3.57
C PHE A 218 0.50 8.75 2.64
N MET A 219 -0.20 8.46 1.54
CA MET A 219 0.23 7.43 0.59
C MET A 219 1.51 7.84 -0.16
N TRP A 220 1.71 9.13 -0.41
CA TRP A 220 2.99 9.61 -0.95
C TRP A 220 4.14 9.32 0.01
N LEU A 221 3.99 9.64 1.31
CA LEU A 221 5.01 9.33 2.32
C LEU A 221 5.27 7.84 2.39
N VAL A 222 4.23 7.03 2.55
CA VAL A 222 4.34 5.57 2.62
C VAL A 222 5.10 5.00 1.42
N SER A 223 4.84 5.51 0.21
CA SER A 223 5.54 5.04 -1.00
C SER A 223 7.07 5.22 -0.95
N LEU A 224 7.59 6.21 -0.21
CA LEU A 224 9.05 6.44 -0.12
C LEU A 224 9.76 5.45 0.79
N CYS A 225 9.05 4.65 1.58
CA CYS A 225 9.62 3.63 2.46
C CYS A 225 9.04 2.23 2.27
N ALA A 226 8.06 2.08 1.37
CA ALA A 226 7.49 0.79 1.03
C ALA A 226 8.58 -0.18 0.54
N PRO A 227 8.65 -1.42 1.07
CA PRO A 227 9.62 -2.41 0.60
C PRO A 227 9.42 -2.70 -0.89
N PRO A 228 10.47 -2.70 -1.72
CA PRO A 228 10.36 -3.07 -3.12
C PRO A 228 10.29 -4.61 -3.23
N THR A 229 9.10 -5.16 -3.44
CA THR A 229 8.85 -6.59 -3.60
C THR A 229 8.14 -6.84 -4.93
N ASP A 230 8.01 -8.12 -5.33
CA ASP A 230 7.27 -8.49 -6.55
C ASP A 230 5.80 -8.00 -6.55
N ALA A 231 5.24 -7.69 -5.37
CA ALA A 231 3.87 -7.17 -5.22
C ALA A 231 3.78 -5.64 -5.24
N THR A 232 4.91 -4.93 -5.12
CA THR A 232 4.91 -3.46 -4.95
C THR A 232 5.66 -2.72 -6.05
N VAL A 233 6.48 -3.42 -6.84
CA VAL A 233 7.20 -2.82 -7.98
C VAL A 233 6.54 -3.22 -9.29
N HIS A 234 5.84 -2.27 -9.90
CA HIS A 234 5.19 -2.44 -11.19
C HIS A 234 5.48 -1.26 -12.11
N ALA A 235 5.48 -1.53 -13.41
CA ALA A 235 5.66 -0.51 -14.41
C ALA A 235 4.77 -0.71 -15.62
N SER A 236 4.52 0.39 -16.33
CA SER A 236 4.00 0.35 -17.70
C SER A 236 4.93 1.10 -18.64
N PHE A 237 4.98 0.65 -19.89
CA PHE A 237 5.76 1.30 -20.93
C PHE A 237 5.09 2.61 -21.35
N VAL A 238 5.88 3.67 -21.53
CA VAL A 238 5.41 4.98 -22.00
C VAL A 238 5.91 5.28 -23.40
N SER A 239 7.24 5.24 -23.60
CA SER A 239 7.84 5.52 -24.91
C SER A 239 9.28 5.00 -25.00
N GLU A 240 9.80 4.92 -26.22
CA GLU A 240 11.21 4.70 -26.49
C GLU A 240 11.70 5.59 -27.64
N SER A 241 13.01 5.83 -27.67
CA SER A 241 13.69 6.43 -28.82
C SER A 241 13.67 5.50 -30.03
N PRO A 242 13.81 6.01 -31.26
CA PRO A 242 13.99 5.18 -32.45
C PRO A 242 15.17 4.20 -32.33
N TYR A 243 15.07 3.06 -33.00
CA TYR A 243 16.13 2.06 -33.04
C TYR A 243 17.40 2.59 -33.71
N PRO A 244 18.57 2.48 -33.05
CA PRO A 244 19.81 3.03 -33.60
C PRO A 244 20.33 2.24 -34.79
N GLU A 245 20.73 2.98 -35.82
CA GLU A 245 21.58 2.51 -36.92
C GLU A 245 22.92 3.26 -36.84
N ILE A 246 24.02 2.53 -36.60
CA ILE A 246 25.35 3.09 -36.36
C ILE A 246 26.41 2.35 -37.18
N SER A 247 27.55 2.98 -37.45
CA SER A 247 28.70 2.28 -38.01
C SER A 247 29.47 1.53 -36.92
N THR A 248 30.45 0.71 -37.34
CA THR A 248 31.47 0.23 -36.39
C THR A 248 32.21 1.41 -35.74
N ASP A 249 32.49 1.30 -34.44
CA ASP A 249 33.06 2.31 -33.53
C ASP A 249 32.19 3.55 -33.23
N ASP A 250 31.07 3.74 -33.94
CA ASP A 250 30.08 4.76 -33.62
C ASP A 250 29.29 4.42 -32.36
N LYS A 251 28.64 5.43 -31.79
CA LYS A 251 27.83 5.33 -30.58
C LYS A 251 26.45 5.94 -30.82
N ALA A 252 25.41 5.33 -30.24
CA ALA A 252 24.07 5.89 -30.20
C ALA A 252 23.54 5.92 -28.77
N LEU A 253 22.60 6.84 -28.52
CA LEU A 253 21.83 6.92 -27.28
C LEU A 253 20.48 6.24 -27.52
N VAL A 254 20.10 5.35 -26.61
CA VAL A 254 18.76 4.79 -26.50
C VAL A 254 18.13 5.36 -25.23
N SER A 255 16.86 5.76 -25.32
CA SER A 255 16.08 6.24 -24.17
C SER A 255 14.75 5.50 -24.10
N VAL A 256 14.38 5.04 -22.91
CA VAL A 256 13.10 4.39 -22.62
C VAL A 256 12.46 5.11 -21.44
N VAL A 257 11.15 5.35 -21.52
CA VAL A 257 10.36 5.95 -20.45
C VAL A 257 9.38 4.91 -19.91
N LEU A 258 9.42 4.70 -18.59
CA LEU A 258 8.47 3.84 -17.88
C LEU A 258 7.65 4.67 -16.90
N ARG A 259 6.40 4.28 -16.67
CA ARG A 259 5.55 4.82 -15.60
C ARG A 259 5.56 3.85 -14.43
N ASN A 260 5.77 4.37 -13.22
CA ASN A 260 5.60 3.61 -12.00
C ASN A 260 4.10 3.36 -11.76
N THR A 261 3.69 2.10 -11.80
CA THR A 261 2.31 1.68 -11.52
C THR A 261 2.21 0.87 -10.24
N GLY A 262 3.32 0.69 -9.52
CA GLY A 262 3.37 0.04 -8.22
C GLY A 262 3.04 0.99 -7.08
N SER A 263 3.14 0.46 -5.85
CA SER A 263 2.91 1.20 -4.60
C SER A 263 4.20 1.72 -3.97
N THR A 264 5.37 1.25 -4.43
CA THR A 264 6.68 1.74 -3.98
C THR A 264 7.24 2.80 -4.92
N ALA A 265 7.68 3.93 -4.38
CA ALA A 265 8.37 4.97 -5.15
C ALA A 265 9.77 4.51 -5.56
N TRP A 266 10.21 4.85 -6.77
CA TRP A 266 11.57 4.57 -7.20
C TRP A 266 12.49 5.71 -6.79
N ARG A 267 13.50 5.41 -5.97
CA ARG A 267 14.35 6.42 -5.35
C ARG A 267 15.81 6.19 -5.71
N LYS A 268 16.36 7.12 -6.48
CA LYS A 268 17.74 7.06 -6.96
C LYS A 268 18.74 7.01 -5.81
N GLY A 269 19.75 6.17 -5.94
CA GLY A 269 20.79 5.97 -4.92
C GLY A 269 20.34 5.24 -3.65
N THR A 270 19.16 4.60 -3.66
CA THR A 270 18.65 3.79 -2.54
C THR A 270 18.42 2.34 -2.96
N ASP A 271 17.98 1.50 -2.03
CA ASP A 271 17.48 0.14 -2.28
C ASP A 271 16.18 0.10 -3.09
N GLN A 272 15.54 1.25 -3.33
CA GLN A 272 14.38 1.41 -4.18
C GLN A 272 14.73 1.98 -5.57
N GLU A 273 16.01 2.04 -5.96
CA GLU A 273 16.42 2.59 -7.26
C GLU A 273 16.00 1.66 -8.42
N ALA A 274 15.21 2.20 -9.35
CA ALA A 274 14.83 1.51 -10.57
C ALA A 274 15.93 1.59 -11.63
N ARG A 275 16.05 0.51 -12.39
CA ARG A 275 17.00 0.30 -13.49
C ARG A 275 16.30 -0.38 -14.66
N LEU A 276 16.91 -0.24 -15.84
CA LEU A 276 16.70 -1.22 -16.91
C LEU A 276 17.70 -2.35 -16.76
N GLY A 277 17.22 -3.57 -16.89
CA GLY A 277 18.01 -4.79 -16.90
C GLY A 277 17.76 -5.63 -18.15
N ILE A 278 18.75 -6.46 -18.49
CA ILE A 278 18.59 -7.55 -19.46
C ILE A 278 17.99 -8.75 -18.72
N PRO A 279 16.88 -9.35 -19.21
CA PRO A 279 16.28 -10.53 -18.61
C PRO A 279 17.29 -11.65 -18.31
N ASP A 280 17.01 -12.42 -17.24
CA ASP A 280 17.87 -13.48 -16.69
C ASP A 280 19.28 -13.03 -16.29
N ASN A 281 19.49 -11.72 -16.15
CA ASN A 281 20.81 -11.10 -15.95
C ASN A 281 21.82 -11.53 -17.04
N SER A 282 21.35 -11.73 -18.27
CA SER A 282 22.20 -12.14 -19.38
C SER A 282 23.24 -11.07 -19.71
N ARG A 283 24.50 -11.51 -19.87
CA ARG A 283 25.65 -10.66 -20.25
C ARG A 283 26.04 -10.79 -21.72
N ALA A 284 25.27 -11.54 -22.50
CA ALA A 284 25.61 -11.88 -23.90
C ALA A 284 25.75 -10.64 -24.79
N LEU A 285 25.06 -9.54 -24.45
CA LEU A 285 25.04 -8.29 -25.23
C LEU A 285 25.97 -7.21 -24.66
N ALA A 286 26.79 -7.52 -23.66
CA ALA A 286 27.69 -6.56 -23.03
C ALA A 286 28.72 -5.94 -23.99
N PHE A 287 28.99 -6.58 -25.13
CA PHE A 287 29.86 -6.02 -26.17
C PHE A 287 29.28 -4.76 -26.84
N LEU A 288 27.97 -4.54 -26.76
CA LEU A 288 27.30 -3.31 -27.21
C LEU A 288 27.39 -2.20 -26.17
N ALA A 289 27.77 -2.49 -24.93
CA ALA A 289 27.72 -1.53 -23.83
C ALA A 289 28.73 -0.37 -24.02
N ASP A 290 28.24 0.85 -23.86
CA ASP A 290 29.07 2.06 -23.70
C ASP A 290 28.64 2.77 -22.40
N GLY A 291 29.39 2.53 -21.33
CA GLY A 291 29.12 3.17 -20.03
C GLY A 291 27.89 2.63 -19.29
N TRP A 292 27.42 1.42 -19.60
CA TRP A 292 26.36 0.77 -18.82
C TRP A 292 26.80 0.58 -17.36
N PRO A 293 25.93 0.82 -16.36
CA PRO A 293 26.20 0.55 -14.94
C PRO A 293 26.74 -0.86 -14.67
N ALA A 294 26.23 -1.87 -15.37
CA ALA A 294 26.74 -3.24 -15.35
C ALA A 294 26.48 -3.91 -16.72
N PRO A 295 27.16 -5.04 -17.04
CA PRO A 295 26.97 -5.74 -18.33
C PRO A 295 25.50 -6.11 -18.64
N GLU A 296 24.70 -6.34 -17.60
CA GLU A 296 23.27 -6.70 -17.62
C GLU A 296 22.34 -5.56 -17.15
N ARG A 297 22.88 -4.36 -16.92
CA ARG A 297 22.14 -3.17 -16.46
C ARG A 297 22.45 -1.98 -17.38
N PRO A 298 21.69 -1.78 -18.47
CA PRO A 298 21.96 -0.69 -19.40
C PRO A 298 21.84 0.71 -18.79
N ALA A 299 20.82 0.95 -17.95
CA ALA A 299 20.50 2.27 -17.44
C ALA A 299 20.03 2.25 -15.98
N VAL A 300 20.27 3.35 -15.29
CA VAL A 300 19.60 3.75 -14.03
C VAL A 300 18.52 4.77 -14.37
N GLN A 301 17.52 4.91 -13.51
CA GLN A 301 16.58 6.03 -13.59
C GLN A 301 17.31 7.38 -13.56
N GLU A 302 16.81 8.37 -14.30
CA GLU A 302 17.38 9.72 -14.30
C GLU A 302 16.86 10.55 -13.13
N GLU A 303 15.58 10.46 -12.83
CA GLU A 303 14.86 11.20 -11.82
C GLU A 303 15.26 10.77 -10.40
N ASP A 304 15.32 11.71 -9.45
CA ASP A 304 15.69 11.40 -8.06
C ASP A 304 14.61 10.59 -7.34
N ILE A 305 13.33 10.90 -7.59
CA ILE A 305 12.16 10.24 -6.99
C ILE A 305 11.08 10.10 -8.06
N VAL A 306 10.56 8.88 -8.21
CA VAL A 306 9.46 8.56 -9.11
C VAL A 306 8.34 7.93 -8.28
N PRO A 307 7.37 8.73 -7.79
CA PRO A 307 6.28 8.20 -6.97
C PRO A 307 5.34 7.30 -7.79
N PRO A 308 4.46 6.52 -7.15
CA PRO A 308 3.34 5.87 -7.83
C PRO A 308 2.61 6.82 -8.77
N GLY A 309 2.41 6.40 -10.02
CA GLY A 309 1.86 7.20 -11.11
C GLY A 309 2.85 8.12 -11.82
N GLY A 310 4.06 8.33 -11.28
CA GLY A 310 5.14 9.10 -11.91
C GLY A 310 5.82 8.36 -13.07
N THR A 311 6.65 9.06 -13.84
CA THR A 311 7.43 8.48 -14.95
C THR A 311 8.93 8.64 -14.73
N ALA A 312 9.70 7.65 -15.18
CA ALA A 312 11.14 7.65 -15.14
C ALA A 312 11.73 7.50 -16.54
N THR A 313 12.82 8.21 -16.80
CA THR A 313 13.62 8.13 -18.02
C THR A 313 14.84 7.27 -17.77
N PHE A 314 15.10 6.34 -18.70
CA PHE A 314 16.24 5.44 -18.67
C PHE A 314 17.02 5.59 -19.97
N SER A 315 18.17 6.26 -19.90
CA SER A 315 19.02 6.47 -21.06
C SER A 315 20.32 5.66 -20.96
N PHE A 316 20.65 4.94 -22.03
CA PHE A 316 21.90 4.17 -22.13
C PHE A 316 22.51 4.30 -23.52
N ARG A 317 23.83 4.19 -23.60
CA ARG A 317 24.54 4.25 -24.88
C ARG A 317 24.91 2.85 -25.35
N VAL A 318 24.84 2.66 -26.66
CA VAL A 318 25.36 1.47 -27.34
C VAL A 318 26.48 1.88 -28.27
N LYS A 319 27.46 0.99 -28.46
CA LYS A 319 28.56 1.15 -29.43
C LYS A 319 28.55 0.05 -30.48
N GLY A 320 28.89 0.41 -31.71
CA GLY A 320 28.99 -0.53 -32.82
C GLY A 320 30.29 -1.32 -32.76
N THR A 321 30.32 -2.46 -32.07
CA THR A 321 31.56 -3.27 -31.98
C THR A 321 31.68 -4.29 -33.12
N LEU A 322 30.54 -4.82 -33.59
CA LEU A 322 30.48 -5.87 -34.60
C LEU A 322 29.35 -5.57 -35.58
N PRO A 323 29.55 -5.65 -36.91
CA PRO A 323 28.46 -5.53 -37.87
C PRO A 323 27.37 -6.57 -37.62
N GLY A 324 26.11 -6.17 -37.74
CA GLY A 324 24.95 -7.03 -37.53
C GLY A 324 23.76 -6.30 -36.94
N THR A 325 22.66 -7.04 -36.75
CA THR A 325 21.45 -6.56 -36.09
C THR A 325 21.26 -7.34 -34.80
N PHE A 326 21.17 -6.61 -33.69
CA PHE A 326 21.07 -7.19 -32.35
C PHE A 326 19.79 -6.71 -31.67
N VAL A 327 19.00 -7.65 -31.15
CA VAL A 327 17.84 -7.34 -30.31
C VAL A 327 18.31 -7.34 -28.85
N VAL A 328 18.14 -6.22 -28.18
CA VAL A 328 18.46 -6.04 -26.76
C VAL A 328 17.14 -6.09 -25.98
N PRO A 329 16.79 -7.22 -25.35
CA PRO A 329 15.60 -7.30 -24.51
C PRO A 329 15.81 -6.47 -23.23
N LEU A 330 14.78 -5.76 -22.80
CA LEU A 330 14.81 -4.85 -21.67
C LEU A 330 13.66 -5.17 -20.72
N ARG A 331 13.93 -5.11 -19.42
CA ARG A 331 12.91 -5.22 -18.38
C ARG A 331 13.28 -4.29 -17.22
N GLY A 332 12.27 -3.64 -16.63
CA GLY A 332 12.46 -2.82 -15.44
C GLY A 332 12.81 -3.70 -14.23
N VAL A 333 13.68 -3.21 -13.36
CA VAL A 333 14.09 -3.90 -12.12
C VAL A 333 14.39 -2.88 -11.03
N VAL A 334 13.99 -3.18 -9.80
CA VAL A 334 14.53 -2.53 -8.61
C VAL A 334 15.53 -3.49 -7.99
N ASP A 335 16.82 -3.21 -8.15
CA ASP A 335 17.88 -4.12 -7.70
C ASP A 335 17.84 -4.22 -6.16
N GLY A 336 17.86 -5.45 -5.63
CA GLY A 336 17.65 -5.73 -4.20
C GLY A 336 16.18 -5.93 -3.80
N GLY A 337 15.25 -5.65 -4.71
CA GLY A 337 13.82 -5.92 -4.56
C GLY A 337 13.33 -6.99 -5.53
N ALA A 338 12.91 -6.58 -6.72
CA ALA A 338 12.16 -7.40 -7.65
C ALA A 338 12.26 -6.92 -9.11
N TRP A 339 12.03 -7.84 -10.04
CA TRP A 339 11.80 -7.48 -11.44
C TRP A 339 10.38 -6.92 -11.60
N MET A 340 10.25 -5.81 -12.32
CA MET A 340 8.93 -5.27 -12.70
C MET A 340 8.26 -6.18 -13.73
N ASP A 341 7.04 -5.85 -14.15
CA ASP A 341 6.28 -6.60 -15.15
C ASP A 341 7.13 -6.90 -16.42
N ASP A 342 6.95 -8.09 -16.99
CA ASP A 342 7.51 -8.38 -18.32
C ASP A 342 6.64 -7.74 -19.39
N LEU A 343 7.04 -6.54 -19.79
CA LEU A 343 6.34 -5.72 -20.78
C LEU A 343 6.74 -6.08 -22.23
N GLY A 344 7.61 -7.09 -22.43
CA GLY A 344 8.09 -7.47 -23.75
C GLY A 344 8.92 -6.38 -24.46
N MET A 345 9.59 -5.51 -23.69
CA MET A 345 10.36 -4.39 -24.25
C MET A 345 11.65 -4.89 -24.87
N PHE A 346 12.05 -4.27 -25.98
CA PHE A 346 13.34 -4.49 -26.60
C PHE A 346 13.76 -3.26 -27.41
N THR A 347 15.07 -3.08 -27.60
CA THR A 347 15.61 -2.16 -28.60
C THR A 347 16.38 -2.94 -29.66
N VAL A 348 16.33 -2.50 -30.91
CA VAL A 348 17.09 -3.11 -32.00
C VAL A 348 18.28 -2.21 -32.34
N VAL A 349 19.49 -2.77 -32.29
CA VAL A 349 20.72 -2.06 -32.66
C VAL A 349 21.23 -2.63 -33.98
N THR A 350 21.31 -1.79 -35.01
CA THR A 350 21.91 -2.18 -36.29
C THR A 350 23.26 -1.51 -36.45
N VAL A 351 24.31 -2.33 -36.59
CA VAL A 351 25.69 -1.90 -36.83
C VAL A 351 26.05 -2.20 -38.28
N ARG A 352 26.42 -1.17 -39.04
CA ARG A 352 26.80 -1.25 -40.46
C ARG A 352 28.31 -1.26 -40.67
#